data_AF-A0A351ELW7-F1
#
_entry.id   AF-A0A351ELW7-F1
#
_cell.length_a   1.000
_cell.length_b   1.000
_cell.length_c   1.000
_cell.angle_alpha   90.00
_cell.angle_beta   90.00
_cell.angle_gamma   90.00
#
_symmetry.space_group_name_H-M   'P 1'
#
loop_
_entity.id
_entity.type
_entity.pdbx_description
1 polymer ?
#
loop_
_entity_poly.entity_id
_entity_poly.type
_entity_poly.pdbx_seq_one_letter_code
_entity_poly.pdbx_strand_id
1 'polypeptide(L)'
;ELKKKVQRWWSVNPRILIYASTLTFGLIHIVNFEVQWSIAALLVAPLAVSPQIWLGLMFTIARVRYGWWAALVLHATHNGLIWSISSLAG
;
A
#
# COMPACT_ATOMS: atom_id res chain seq x y z
N GLU A 1 -31.68 -3.23 -1.30
CA GLU A 1 -31.32 -1.93 -1.93
C GLU A 1 -29.90 -1.43 -1.68
N LEU A 2 -29.48 -1.13 -0.44
CA LEU A 2 -28.15 -0.54 -0.18
C LEU A 2 -26.96 -1.37 -0.72
N LYS A 3 -26.91 -2.67 -0.43
CA LYS A 3 -25.85 -3.59 -0.92
C LYS A 3 -25.70 -3.56 -2.44
N LYS A 4 -26.82 -3.53 -3.17
CA LYS A 4 -26.82 -3.47 -4.64
C LYS A 4 -26.28 -2.13 -5.15
N LYS A 5 -26.67 -1.01 -4.51
CA LYS A 5 -26.14 0.33 -4.83
C LYS A 5 -24.63 0.40 -4.61
N VAL A 6 -24.15 -0.09 -3.46
CA VAL A 6 -22.72 -0.14 -3.12
C VAL A 6 -21.96 -1.00 -4.12
N GLN A 7 -22.44 -2.21 -4.42
CA GLN A 7 -21.79 -3.10 -5.37
C GLN A 7 -21.75 -2.50 -6.79
N ARG A 8 -22.84 -1.87 -7.23
CA ARG A 8 -22.89 -1.17 -8.52
C ARG A 8 -21.86 -0.05 -8.59
N TRP A 9 -21.79 0.79 -7.54
CA TRP A 9 -20.82 1.88 -7.49
C TRP A 9 -19.38 1.36 -7.51
N TRP A 10 -19.10 0.28 -6.77
CA TRP A 10 -17.79 -0.39 -6.71
C TRP A 10 -17.34 -0.90 -8.08
N SER A 11 -18.26 -1.51 -8.83
CA SER A 11 -17.99 -2.02 -10.17
C SER A 11 -17.74 -0.90 -11.19
N VAL A 12 -18.38 0.26 -11.02
CA VAL A 12 -18.26 1.39 -11.97
C VAL A 12 -17.02 2.24 -11.68
N ASN A 13 -16.65 2.41 -10.41
CA ASN A 13 -15.56 3.31 -10.01
C ASN A 13 -14.44 2.62 -9.21
N PRO A 14 -13.87 1.49 -9.67
CA PRO A 14 -12.86 0.76 -8.91
C PRO A 14 -11.58 1.58 -8.69
N ARG A 15 -11.25 2.48 -9.63
CA ARG A 15 -10.04 3.31 -9.59
C ARG A 15 -9.99 4.22 -8.36
N ILE A 16 -11.10 4.81 -7.96
CA ILE A 16 -11.16 5.73 -6.81
C ILE A 16 -10.76 4.96 -5.55
N LEU A 17 -11.33 3.78 -5.34
CA LEU A 17 -11.02 2.96 -4.17
C LEU A 17 -9.60 2.42 -4.22
N ILE A 18 -9.11 2.01 -5.38
CA ILE A 18 -7.73 1.52 -5.54
C ILE A 18 -6.74 2.64 -5.19
N TYR A 19 -6.87 3.81 -5.80
CA TYR A 19 -5.94 4.92 -5.55
C TYR A 19 -6.07 5.49 -4.14
N ALA A 20 -7.28 5.65 -3.62
CA ALA A 20 -7.47 6.12 -2.25
C ALA A 20 -6.89 5.13 -1.22
N SER A 21 -7.10 3.82 -1.41
CA SER A 21 -6.58 2.80 -0.50
C SER A 21 -5.06 2.69 -0.57
N THR A 22 -4.48 2.71 -1.78
CA THR A 22 -3.02 2.60 -1.97
C THR A 22 -2.29 3.86 -1.53
N LEU A 23 -2.86 5.04 -1.75
CA LEU A 23 -2.32 6.30 -1.24
C LEU A 23 -2.38 6.34 0.30
N THR A 24 -3.53 5.98 0.89
CA THR A 24 -3.67 5.92 2.36
C THR A 24 -2.68 4.92 2.96
N PHE A 25 -2.53 3.75 2.34
CA PHE A 25 -1.54 2.75 2.74
C PHE A 25 -0.14 3.35 2.75
N GLY A 26 0.30 4.00 1.66
CA GLY A 26 1.62 4.64 1.62
C GLY A 26 1.80 5.74 2.67
N LEU A 27 0.83 6.66 2.77
CA LEU A 27 0.91 7.80 3.69
C LEU A 27 0.95 7.39 5.17
N ILE A 28 0.24 6.33 5.57
CA ILE A 28 0.29 5.85 6.95
C ILE A 28 1.72 5.41 7.32
N HIS A 29 2.53 4.92 6.38
CA HIS A 29 3.89 4.47 6.66
C HIS A 29 4.88 5.61 6.92
N ILE A 30 4.47 6.87 6.74
CA ILE A 30 5.27 8.02 7.18
C ILE A 30 5.61 7.92 8.68
N VAL A 31 4.73 7.32 9.49
CA VAL A 31 4.93 7.17 10.94
C VAL A 31 6.08 6.22 11.31
N ASN A 32 6.59 5.43 10.36
CA ASN A 32 7.71 4.51 10.60
C ASN A 32 9.08 5.22 10.50
N PHE A 33 9.12 6.48 10.07
CA PHE A 33 10.36 7.25 9.94
C PHE A 33 10.56 8.13 11.18
N GLU A 34 11.75 8.08 11.76
CA GLU A 34 12.19 9.06 12.76
C GLU A 34 12.61 10.35 12.05
N VAL A 35 11.66 11.29 11.92
CA VAL A 35 11.85 12.51 11.13
C VAL A 35 11.85 13.75 12.01
N GLN A 36 12.87 14.59 11.86
CA GLN A 36 12.79 16.00 12.25
C GLN A 36 12.05 16.78 11.17
N TRP A 37 10.83 17.20 11.48
CA TRP A 37 9.94 17.84 10.52
C TRP A 37 10.51 19.17 10.01
N SER A 38 10.67 19.26 8.69
CA SER A 38 11.13 20.44 7.96
C SER A 38 10.46 20.48 6.58
N ILE A 39 10.56 21.62 5.89
CA ILE A 39 10.07 21.75 4.50
C ILE A 39 10.75 20.72 3.60
N ALA A 40 12.06 20.52 3.76
CA ALA A 40 12.81 19.52 2.99
C ALA A 40 12.29 18.10 3.26
N ALA A 41 12.03 17.74 4.52
CA ALA A 41 11.48 16.44 4.87
C ALA A 41 10.09 16.22 4.25
N LEU A 42 9.23 17.25 4.24
CA LEU A 42 7.91 17.17 3.62
C LEU A 42 7.99 16.97 2.10
N LEU A 43 8.95 17.61 1.43
CA LEU A 43 9.17 17.44 -0.01
C LEU A 43 9.68 16.05 -0.38
N VAL A 44 10.45 15.41 0.51
CA VAL A 44 10.99 14.05 0.31
C VAL A 44 9.99 12.97 0.73
N ALA A 45 9.04 13.26 1.61
CA ALA A 45 8.08 12.29 2.13
C ALA A 45 7.36 11.47 1.04
N PRO A 46 6.87 12.05 -0.08
CA PRO A 46 6.24 11.27 -1.16
C PRO A 46 7.18 10.24 -1.79
N LEU A 47 8.47 10.56 -1.92
CA LEU A 47 9.48 9.63 -2.42
C LEU A 47 9.75 8.53 -1.40
N ALA A 48 9.88 8.90 -0.12
CA ALA A 48 10.14 7.97 0.98
C ALA A 48 9.05 6.91 1.13
N VAL A 49 7.78 7.27 0.92
CA VAL A 49 6.64 6.32 0.96
C VAL A 49 6.23 5.75 -0.39
N SER A 50 6.93 6.12 -1.47
CA SER A 50 6.62 5.60 -2.80
C SER A 50 6.74 4.07 -2.90
N PRO A 51 7.69 3.37 -2.22
CA PRO A 51 7.72 1.90 -2.24
C PRO A 51 6.42 1.29 -1.71
N GLN A 52 5.84 1.86 -0.67
CA GLN A 52 4.60 1.39 -0.05
C GLN A 52 3.40 1.62 -0.98
N ILE A 53 3.35 2.77 -1.67
CA ILE A 53 2.31 3.03 -2.68
C ILE A 53 2.40 2.00 -3.82
N TRP A 54 3.61 1.77 -4.35
CA TRP A 54 3.86 0.78 -5.40
C TRP A 54 3.46 -0.63 -4.96
N LEU A 55 3.86 -1.03 -3.76
CA LEU A 55 3.55 -2.33 -3.20
C LEU A 55 2.04 -2.51 -2.98
N GLY A 56 1.34 -1.48 -2.51
CA GLY A 56 -0.12 -1.47 -2.41
C GLY A 56 -0.83 -1.69 -3.75
N LEU A 57 -0.30 -1.10 -4.84
CA LEU A 57 -0.79 -1.34 -6.20
C LEU A 57 -0.53 -2.79 -6.63
N MET A 58 0.65 -3.34 -6.35
CA MET A 58 0.98 -4.74 -6.66
C MET A 58 0.07 -5.71 -5.89
N PHE A 59 -0.18 -5.47 -4.60
CA PHE A 59 -1.13 -6.27 -3.80
C PHE A 59 -2.55 -6.17 -4.34
N THR A 60 -2.95 -5.01 -4.82
CA THR A 60 -4.26 -4.82 -5.47
C THR A 60 -4.36 -5.66 -6.74
N ILE A 61 -3.34 -5.63 -7.59
CA ILE A 61 -3.28 -6.46 -8.80
C ILE A 61 -3.32 -7.94 -8.42
N ALA A 62 -2.54 -8.36 -7.43
CA ALA A 62 -2.50 -9.73 -6.96
C ALA A 62 -3.88 -10.18 -6.46
N ARG A 63 -4.55 -9.36 -5.64
CA ARG A 63 -5.88 -9.65 -5.10
C ARG A 63 -6.93 -9.78 -6.19
N VAL A 64 -6.96 -8.83 -7.14
CA VAL A 64 -8.01 -8.75 -8.16
C VAL A 64 -7.81 -9.81 -9.24
N ARG A 65 -6.57 -10.14 -9.61
CA ARG A 65 -6.28 -11.10 -10.69
C ARG A 65 -6.12 -12.54 -10.20
N TYR A 66 -5.53 -12.74 -9.03
CA TYR A 66 -5.14 -14.07 -8.53
C TYR A 66 -5.82 -14.44 -7.20
N GLY A 67 -6.66 -13.56 -6.66
CA GLY A 67 -7.44 -13.81 -5.45
C GLY A 67 -6.74 -13.39 -4.16
N TRP A 68 -7.47 -13.52 -3.05
CA TRP A 68 -7.05 -13.01 -1.74
C TRP A 68 -5.74 -13.64 -1.24
N TRP A 69 -5.58 -14.95 -1.39
CA TRP A 69 -4.39 -15.68 -0.94
C TRP A 69 -3.12 -15.23 -1.66
N ALA A 70 -3.20 -14.94 -2.96
CA ALA A 70 -2.05 -14.44 -3.70
C ALA A 70 -1.54 -13.11 -3.15
N ALA A 71 -2.45 -12.19 -2.81
CA ALA A 71 -2.08 -10.92 -2.19
C ALA A 71 -1.52 -11.11 -0.77
N LEU A 72 -2.12 -11.99 0.04
CA LEU A 72 -1.64 -12.27 1.39
C LEU A 72 -0.23 -12.86 1.40
N VAL A 73 0.01 -13.90 0.60
CA VAL A 73 1.31 -14.57 0.52
C VAL A 73 2.37 -13.61 0.00
N LEU A 74 2.05 -12.83 -1.05
CA LEU A 74 2.97 -11.81 -1.56
C LEU A 74 3.32 -10.77 -0.48
N HIS A 75 2.34 -10.32 0.29
CA HIS A 75 2.55 -9.38 1.40
C HIS A 75 3.43 -9.95 2.51
N ALA A 76 3.11 -11.15 2.99
CA ALA A 76 3.90 -11.83 4.03
C ALA A 76 5.34 -12.09 3.56
N THR A 77 5.51 -12.53 2.31
CA THR A 77 6.83 -12.80 1.72
C THR A 77 7.66 -11.52 1.58
N HIS A 78 7.05 -10.44 1.07
CA HIS A 78 7.73 -9.15 0.96
C HIS A 78 8.23 -8.67 2.33
N ASN A 79 7.37 -8.64 3.35
CA ASN A 79 7.75 -8.15 4.67
C ASN A 79 8.78 -9.07 5.34
N GLY A 80 8.61 -10.39 5.22
CA GLY A 80 9.57 -11.36 5.75
C GLY A 80 10.95 -11.20 5.11
N LEU A 81 11.01 -10.95 3.80
CA LEU A 81 12.26 -10.71 3.09
C LEU A 81 12.94 -9.42 3.56
N ILE A 82 12.21 -8.30 3.62
CA ILE A 82 12.76 -7.02 4.09
C ILE A 82 13.26 -7.14 5.53
N TRP A 83 12.49 -7.78 6.42
CA TRP A 83 12.91 -8.01 7.79
C TRP A 83 14.16 -8.88 7.89
N SER A 84 14.24 -9.94 7.09
CA SER A 84 15.42 -10.83 7.05
C SER A 84 16.66 -10.08 6.58
N ILE A 85 16.56 -9.30 5.50
CA ILE A 85 17.67 -8.49 4.99
C ILE A 85 18.09 -7.43 6.03
N SER A 86 17.12 -6.72 6.60
CA SER A 86 17.39 -5.70 7.63
C SER A 86 18.10 -6.31 8.85
N SER A 87 17.74 -7.53 9.24
CA SER A 87 18.36 -8.22 10.38
C SER A 87 19.78 -8.72 10.11
N LEU A 88 20.14 -8.88 8.83
CA LEU A 88 21.50 -9.25 8.41
C LEU A 88 22.41 -8.03 8.19
N ALA A 89 21.82 -6.86 7.97
CA ALA A 89 22.54 -5.61 7.70
C ALA A 89 22.91 -4.82 8.97
N GLY A 90 22.24 -5.12 10.10
CA GLY A 90 22.57 -4.60 11.44
C GLY A 90 23.49 -5.53 12.20
#